data_AF-V5HLG2-F1
#
_entry.id   AF-V5HLG2-F1
#
_cell.length_a   1.000
_cell.length_b   1.000
_cell.length_c   1.000
_cell.angle_alpha   90.00
_cell.angle_beta   90.00
_cell.angle_gamma   90.00
#
_symmetry.space_group_name_H-M   'P 1'
#
loop_
_entity.id
_entity.type
_entity.pdbx_description
1 polymer ?
#
loop_
_entity_poly.entity_id
_entity_poly.type
_entity_poly.pdbx_seq_one_letter_code
_entity_poly.pdbx_strand_id
1 'polypeptide(L)'
;EYERGFGTAGESFWIGLENLHALTSFPNNEQALRVELTISTGRWRKIVVDYHEFHVGSANEKYKLTIGDLNSSGDYDALSDQNGTEFSVRKFKPGTHDQGSCYGNTLSGGWWFKRCNYANLNGRKLPMVFPEKPLGILWIIKGEMESPYYTYKKVEMKIRDADFGF
;
A
#
# COMPACT_ATOMS: atom_id res chain seq x y z
N GLU A 1 2.22 -16.25 -6.78
CA GLU A 1 0.94 -16.01 -6.06
C GLU A 1 0.41 -14.60 -6.28
N TYR A 2 1.20 -13.55 -6.00
CA TYR A 2 0.78 -12.16 -6.23
C TYR A 2 0.29 -11.85 -7.66
N GLU A 3 0.78 -12.53 -8.69
CA GLU A 3 0.28 -12.37 -10.06
C GLU A 3 -1.17 -12.83 -10.22
N ARG A 4 -1.48 -14.06 -9.79
CA ARG A 4 -2.80 -14.68 -9.93
C ARG A 4 -3.81 -14.22 -8.88
N GLY A 5 -3.35 -13.66 -7.77
CA GLY A 5 -4.18 -13.35 -6.61
C GLY A 5 -4.25 -14.51 -5.60
N PHE A 6 -4.70 -14.20 -4.39
CA PHE A 6 -4.88 -15.14 -3.29
C PHE A 6 -5.81 -14.59 -2.21
N GLY A 7 -6.29 -15.47 -1.32
CA GLY A 7 -7.27 -15.14 -0.29
C GLY A 7 -8.71 -15.20 -0.78
N THR A 8 -9.65 -14.82 0.08
CA THR A 8 -11.09 -14.99 -0.15
C THR A 8 -11.80 -13.65 -0.12
N ALA A 9 -12.65 -13.38 -1.12
CA ALA A 9 -13.49 -12.19 -1.14
C ALA A 9 -14.43 -12.18 0.08
N GLY A 10 -14.56 -11.04 0.75
CA GLY A 10 -15.25 -10.91 2.04
C GLY A 10 -14.33 -11.07 3.26
N GLU A 11 -13.10 -11.56 3.06
CA GLU A 11 -12.03 -11.61 4.06
C GLU A 11 -10.84 -10.75 3.61
N SER A 12 -9.62 -11.15 3.96
CA SER A 12 -8.38 -10.57 3.41
C SER A 12 -8.01 -11.29 2.12
N PHE A 13 -7.89 -10.53 1.04
CA PHE A 13 -7.49 -11.05 -0.27
C PHE A 13 -6.64 -10.05 -1.03
N TRP A 14 -5.87 -10.56 -2.00
CA TRP A 14 -5.18 -9.80 -3.02
C TRP A 14 -5.73 -10.23 -4.37
N ILE A 15 -6.27 -9.29 -5.14
CA ILE A 15 -6.99 -9.60 -6.40
C ILE A 15 -6.09 -10.19 -7.49
N GLY A 16 -4.77 -9.95 -7.43
CA GLY A 16 -3.80 -10.42 -8.43
C GLY A 16 -3.29 -9.30 -9.32
N LEU A 17 -2.00 -9.28 -9.60
CA LEU A 17 -1.36 -8.27 -10.45
C LEU A 17 -1.82 -8.36 -11.91
N GLU A 18 -2.12 -9.56 -12.43
CA GLU A 18 -2.66 -9.73 -13.78
C GLU A 18 -4.06 -9.09 -13.87
N ASN A 19 -4.89 -9.28 -12.85
CA ASN A 19 -6.21 -8.66 -12.77
C ASN A 19 -6.10 -7.14 -12.60
N LEU A 20 -5.19 -6.65 -11.75
CA LEU A 20 -4.96 -5.21 -11.60
C LEU A 20 -4.50 -4.57 -12.92
N HIS A 21 -3.58 -5.21 -13.64
CA HIS A 21 -3.14 -4.74 -14.95
C HIS A 21 -4.32 -4.69 -15.93
N ALA A 22 -5.08 -5.77 -16.07
CA ALA A 22 -6.22 -5.83 -16.99
C ALA A 22 -7.30 -4.78 -16.66
N LEU A 23 -7.59 -4.55 -15.38
CA LEU A 23 -8.57 -3.56 -14.94
C LEU A 23 -8.09 -2.11 -15.10
N THR A 24 -6.78 -1.86 -14.99
CA THR A 24 -6.22 -0.50 -15.03
C THR A 24 -5.71 -0.06 -16.40
N SER A 25 -5.49 -0.98 -17.33
CA SER A 25 -5.05 -0.69 -18.70
C SER A 25 -6.20 -0.58 -19.71
N PHE A 26 -7.45 -0.41 -19.26
CA PHE A 26 -8.58 -0.32 -20.16
C PHE A 26 -8.51 1.01 -20.98
N PRO A 27 -8.50 0.98 -22.33
CA PRO A 27 -8.04 2.10 -23.17
C PRO A 27 -8.80 3.43 -23.03
N ASN A 28 -10.02 3.42 -22.51
CA ASN A 28 -10.90 4.58 -22.51
C ASN A 28 -11.21 5.13 -21.12
N ASN A 29 -10.80 4.45 -20.04
CA ASN A 29 -11.15 4.82 -18.67
C ASN A 29 -9.91 4.71 -17.77
N GLU A 30 -9.29 5.85 -17.49
CA GLU A 30 -8.32 5.95 -16.39
C GLU A 30 -8.97 5.47 -15.09
N GLN A 31 -8.24 4.70 -14.28
CA GLN A 31 -8.74 4.24 -13.00
C GLN A 31 -8.20 5.14 -11.89
N ALA A 32 -9.07 5.50 -10.95
CA ALA A 32 -8.69 6.11 -9.68
C ALA A 32 -8.44 5.01 -8.62
N LEU A 33 -7.70 5.34 -7.57
CA LEU A 33 -7.50 4.47 -6.40
C LEU A 33 -7.98 5.17 -5.13
N ARG A 34 -8.81 4.47 -4.34
CA ARG A 34 -9.13 4.83 -2.95
C ARG A 34 -8.46 3.86 -1.98
N VAL A 35 -7.71 4.39 -1.04
CA VAL A 35 -7.13 3.68 0.10
C VAL A 35 -7.90 4.05 1.36
N GLU A 36 -8.48 3.05 2.04
CA GLU A 36 -9.16 3.24 3.32
C GLU A 36 -8.43 2.49 4.44
N LEU A 37 -8.07 3.17 5.51
CA LEU A 37 -7.39 2.59 6.68
C LEU A 37 -8.22 2.82 7.94
N THR A 38 -8.34 1.80 8.79
CA THR A 38 -8.93 1.90 10.13
C THR A 38 -7.87 1.56 11.17
N ILE A 39 -7.33 2.59 11.83
CA ILE A 39 -6.30 2.45 12.86
C ILE A 39 -6.93 1.91 14.16
N SER A 40 -6.30 0.91 14.76
CA SER A 40 -6.71 0.29 16.03
C SER A 40 -5.95 0.79 17.26
N THR A 41 -4.77 1.36 17.09
CA THR A 41 -4.00 1.98 18.19
C THR A 41 -4.55 3.36 18.54
N GLY A 42 -4.77 3.64 19.82
CA GLY A 42 -5.29 4.92 20.30
C GLY A 42 -6.80 5.08 20.10
N ARG A 43 -7.24 6.24 19.61
CA ARG A 43 -8.65 6.46 19.21
C ARG A 43 -8.86 5.87 17.81
N TRP A 44 -9.87 5.03 17.66
CA TRP A 44 -10.32 4.51 16.37
C TRP A 44 -10.45 5.66 15.37
N ARG A 45 -9.55 5.67 14.38
CA ARG A 45 -9.50 6.72 13.35
C ARG A 45 -9.55 6.06 11.98
N LYS A 46 -10.44 6.58 11.13
CA LYS A 46 -10.51 6.23 9.72
C LYS A 46 -9.72 7.27 8.91
N ILE A 47 -8.89 6.79 8.00
CA ILE A 47 -8.17 7.60 7.01
C ILE A 47 -8.66 7.14 5.64
N VAL A 48 -8.90 8.10 4.75
CA VAL A 48 -9.27 7.86 3.35
C VAL A 48 -8.34 8.70 2.50
N VAL A 49 -7.71 8.08 1.50
CA VAL A 49 -6.79 8.75 0.58
C VAL A 49 -7.17 8.34 -0.85
N ASP A 50 -7.37 9.33 -1.69
CA ASP A 50 -7.82 9.16 -3.07
C ASP A 50 -6.75 9.67 -4.03
N TYR A 51 -6.42 8.86 -5.04
CA TYR A 51 -5.49 9.17 -6.12
C TYR A 51 -6.26 9.18 -7.45
N HIS A 52 -6.05 10.21 -8.27
CA HIS A 52 -6.79 10.40 -9.52
C HIS A 52 -6.40 9.44 -10.64
N GLU A 53 -5.19 8.88 -10.55
CA GLU A 53 -4.69 7.90 -11.50
C GLU A 53 -4.08 6.73 -10.73
N PHE A 54 -4.38 5.53 -11.16
CA PHE A 54 -3.81 4.30 -10.67
C PHE A 54 -3.72 3.30 -11.82
N HIS A 55 -2.48 2.94 -12.15
CA HIS A 55 -2.18 1.97 -13.19
C HIS A 55 -1.12 0.98 -12.73
N VAL A 56 -1.32 -0.28 -13.10
CA VAL A 56 -0.36 -1.36 -12.88
C VAL A 56 0.11 -1.85 -14.24
N GLY A 57 1.41 -1.72 -14.49
CA GLY A 57 2.04 -2.14 -15.74
C GLY A 57 1.90 -3.64 -16.02
N SER A 58 2.29 -4.03 -17.23
CA SER A 58 2.29 -5.43 -17.64
C SER A 58 3.33 -6.26 -16.88
N ALA A 59 3.27 -7.60 -17.01
CA ALA A 59 4.29 -8.49 -16.48
C ALA A 59 5.70 -8.17 -17.01
N ASN A 60 5.82 -7.73 -18.28
CA ASN A 60 7.10 -7.32 -18.89
C ASN A 60 7.67 -6.04 -18.26
N GLU A 61 6.80 -5.17 -17.77
CA GLU A 61 7.15 -3.98 -16.98
C GLU A 61 7.24 -4.29 -15.49
N LYS A 62 7.17 -5.58 -15.10
CA LYS A 62 7.17 -6.07 -13.73
C LYS A 62 6.11 -5.40 -12.86
N TYR A 63 4.93 -5.18 -13.42
CA TYR A 63 3.79 -4.60 -12.73
C TYR A 63 4.10 -3.26 -12.05
N LYS A 64 4.90 -2.43 -12.73
CA LYS A 64 5.26 -1.09 -12.27
C LYS A 64 4.03 -0.27 -11.90
N LEU A 65 4.09 0.38 -10.74
CA LEU A 65 3.04 1.28 -10.26
C LEU A 65 3.12 2.63 -10.96
N THR A 66 1.99 3.12 -11.43
CA THR A 66 1.77 4.52 -11.77
C THR A 66 0.65 5.06 -10.89
N ILE A 67 0.93 6.16 -10.18
CA ILE A 67 -0.04 6.88 -9.35
C ILE A 67 0.01 8.36 -9.68
N GLY A 68 -1.16 8.96 -9.87
CA GLY A 68 -1.32 10.38 -10.12
C GLY A 68 -1.50 11.20 -8.85
N ASP A 69 -1.88 12.46 -9.05
CA ASP A 69 -2.05 13.42 -7.95
C ASP A 69 -3.17 13.01 -6.98
N LEU A 70 -3.05 13.47 -5.74
CA LEU A 70 -4.03 13.24 -4.68
C LEU A 70 -5.27 14.12 -4.86
N ASN A 71 -6.43 13.57 -4.55
CA ASN A 71 -7.71 14.30 -4.52
C ASN A 71 -7.97 15.03 -3.18
N SER A 72 -6.99 15.08 -2.26
CA SER A 72 -7.19 15.61 -0.90
C SER A 72 -5.92 16.23 -0.29
N SER A 73 -6.01 16.73 0.96
CA SER A 73 -4.84 17.27 1.68
C SER A 73 -3.73 16.22 1.81
N GLY A 74 -2.54 16.49 1.27
CA GLY A 74 -1.43 15.54 1.18
C GLY A 74 -0.78 15.09 2.50
N ASP A 75 -1.33 15.45 3.66
CA ASP A 75 -0.80 15.05 4.97
C ASP A 75 -0.88 13.52 5.20
N TYR A 76 -1.77 12.84 4.48
CA TYR A 76 -1.93 11.38 4.52
C TYR A 76 -1.29 10.64 3.35
N ASP A 77 -0.53 11.32 2.49
CA ASP A 77 0.07 10.66 1.33
C ASP A 77 1.35 9.90 1.68
N ALA A 78 1.19 8.58 1.79
CA ALA A 78 2.29 7.66 2.04
C ALA A 78 2.71 6.87 0.79
N LEU A 79 1.91 6.89 -0.29
CA LEU A 79 2.09 6.00 -1.43
C LEU A 79 2.73 6.68 -2.65
N SER A 80 2.58 8.00 -2.84
CA SER A 80 3.11 8.68 -4.04
C SER A 80 4.62 8.58 -4.19
N ASP A 81 5.38 8.48 -3.09
CA ASP A 81 6.83 8.25 -3.19
C ASP A 81 7.15 6.95 -3.97
N GLN A 82 6.26 5.97 -3.93
CA GLN A 82 6.44 4.68 -4.60
C GLN A 82 6.01 4.70 -6.08
N ASN A 83 5.52 5.83 -6.60
CA ASN A 83 5.22 5.99 -8.02
C ASN A 83 6.42 5.64 -8.90
N GLY A 84 6.17 4.93 -10.00
CA GLY A 84 7.19 4.45 -10.94
C GLY A 84 7.99 3.23 -10.47
N THR A 85 7.66 2.63 -9.32
CA THR A 85 8.40 1.50 -8.77
C THR A 85 7.87 0.16 -9.29
N GLU A 86 8.77 -0.77 -9.59
CA GLU A 86 8.44 -2.15 -9.97
C GLU A 86 7.90 -2.95 -8.78
N PHE A 87 6.98 -3.89 -9.03
CA PHE A 87 6.50 -4.77 -7.97
C PHE A 87 7.57 -5.77 -7.57
N SER A 88 7.76 -5.99 -6.26
CA SER A 88 8.69 -6.99 -5.75
C SER A 88 8.18 -7.65 -4.48
N VAL A 89 8.75 -8.80 -4.13
CA VAL A 89 8.39 -9.56 -2.93
C VAL A 89 9.57 -9.58 -1.96
N ARG A 90 9.32 -9.18 -0.72
CA ARG A 90 10.28 -9.24 0.38
C ARG A 90 9.84 -10.29 1.40
N LYS A 91 10.75 -11.18 1.76
CA LYS A 91 10.53 -12.16 2.83
C LYS A 91 10.83 -11.52 4.18
N PHE A 92 10.03 -11.86 5.18
CA PHE A 92 10.31 -11.51 6.57
C PHE A 92 11.66 -12.09 7.00
N LYS A 93 12.47 -11.25 7.68
CA LYS A 93 13.76 -11.65 8.24
C LYS A 93 13.75 -11.38 9.75
N PRO A 94 13.77 -12.42 10.60
CA PRO A 94 13.88 -12.21 12.04
C PRO A 94 15.15 -11.42 12.40
N GLY A 95 15.05 -10.51 13.37
CA GLY A 95 16.20 -9.75 13.88
C GLY A 95 16.63 -8.57 13.00
N THR A 96 15.96 -8.30 11.87
CA THR A 96 16.18 -7.05 11.14
C THR A 96 15.49 -5.89 11.84
N HIS A 97 16.17 -4.74 11.81
CA HIS A 97 15.67 -3.47 12.30
C HIS A 97 16.09 -2.40 11.29
N ASP A 98 15.27 -1.37 11.14
CA ASP A 98 15.63 -0.20 10.33
C ASP A 98 16.36 0.81 11.21
N GLN A 99 17.39 1.45 10.64
CA GLN A 99 18.09 2.56 11.30
C GLN A 99 17.51 3.88 10.79
N GLY A 100 17.05 4.73 11.70
CA GLY A 100 16.40 6.00 11.37
C GLY A 100 14.99 5.81 10.78
N SER A 101 14.56 6.77 9.96
CA SER A 101 13.20 6.83 9.39
C SER A 101 13.08 6.21 7.99
N CYS A 102 14.13 5.52 7.52
CA CYS A 102 14.12 4.83 6.23
C CYS A 102 13.70 3.37 6.42
N TYR A 103 12.42 3.07 6.25
CA TYR A 103 11.86 1.73 6.46
C TYR A 103 12.05 0.82 5.24
N GLY A 104 13.21 0.14 5.17
CA GLY A 104 13.60 -0.68 4.02
C GLY A 104 13.78 -2.16 4.35
N ASN A 105 14.34 -2.49 5.51
CA ASN A 105 14.82 -3.83 5.84
C ASN A 105 13.81 -4.66 6.64
N THR A 106 12.85 -3.99 7.26
CA THR A 106 11.85 -4.66 8.13
C THR A 106 10.57 -5.04 7.41
N LEU A 107 10.32 -4.49 6.21
CA LEU A 107 9.11 -4.73 5.46
C LEU A 107 9.11 -6.09 4.76
N SER A 108 7.93 -6.69 4.69
CA SER A 108 7.69 -7.97 4.04
C SER A 108 6.36 -7.97 3.28
N GLY A 109 6.14 -8.99 2.48
CA GLY A 109 4.98 -9.08 1.57
C GLY A 109 5.38 -8.77 0.13
N GLY A 110 4.39 -8.65 -0.74
CA GLY A 110 4.55 -8.19 -2.11
C GLY A 110 4.06 -6.75 -2.21
N TRP A 111 4.91 -5.84 -2.68
CA TRP A 111 4.61 -4.42 -2.76
C TRP A 111 5.53 -3.72 -3.77
N TRP A 112 5.23 -2.47 -4.09
CA TRP A 112 6.08 -1.63 -4.95
C TRP A 112 7.25 -1.04 -4.17
N PHE A 113 8.14 -1.90 -3.68
CA PHE A 113 9.15 -1.48 -2.71
C PHE A 113 10.29 -0.62 -3.28
N LYS A 114 10.56 0.52 -2.62
CA LYS A 114 11.77 1.34 -2.79
C LYS A 114 12.81 1.05 -1.70
N ARG A 115 13.91 1.82 -1.70
CA ARG A 115 14.97 1.77 -0.67
C ARG A 115 14.41 2.11 0.72
N CYS A 116 13.66 3.22 0.81
CA CYS A 116 12.83 3.59 1.95
C CYS A 116 11.38 3.50 1.47
N ASN A 117 10.46 3.05 2.32
CA ASN A 117 9.05 3.02 1.97
C ASN A 117 8.25 3.73 3.05
N TYR A 118 7.19 4.40 2.60
CA TYR A 118 6.27 5.11 3.47
C TYR A 118 4.91 4.40 3.55
N ALA A 119 4.60 3.53 2.58
CA ALA A 119 3.46 2.62 2.64
C ALA A 119 3.87 1.15 2.41
N ASN A 120 3.16 0.24 3.07
CA ASN A 120 3.16 -1.19 2.77
C ASN A 120 1.89 -1.83 3.32
N LEU A 121 0.83 -1.89 2.52
CA LEU A 121 -0.45 -2.44 2.97
C LEU A 121 -0.50 -3.97 2.98
N ASN A 122 0.42 -4.61 2.27
CA ASN A 122 0.59 -6.07 2.24
C ASN A 122 1.57 -6.59 3.31
N GLY A 123 1.92 -5.73 4.28
CA GLY A 123 2.69 -6.12 5.46
C GLY A 123 1.93 -7.09 6.36
N ARG A 124 2.66 -7.68 7.32
CA ARG A 124 2.06 -8.63 8.28
C ARG A 124 1.04 -7.91 9.16
N LYS A 125 -0.14 -8.51 9.37
CA LYS A 125 -1.08 -8.05 10.39
C LYS A 125 -0.56 -8.46 11.77
N LEU A 126 -0.09 -7.48 12.54
CA LEU A 126 0.48 -7.69 13.87
C LEU A 126 -0.45 -7.07 14.94
N PRO A 127 -0.58 -7.71 16.12
CA PRO A 127 -1.37 -7.14 17.22
C PRO A 127 -0.69 -5.94 17.88
N MET A 128 0.64 -5.84 17.77
CA MET A 128 1.48 -4.74 18.28
C MET A 128 2.71 -4.60 17.38
N VAL A 129 3.22 -3.38 17.25
CA VAL A 129 4.45 -3.06 16.51
C VAL A 129 5.39 -2.31 17.46
N PHE A 130 6.66 -2.72 17.50
CA PHE A 130 7.69 -2.10 18.35
C PHE A 130 8.90 -1.69 17.47
N PRO A 131 9.66 -0.65 17.84
CA PRO A 131 10.82 -0.19 17.08
C PRO A 131 11.86 -1.28 16.76
N GLU A 132 12.08 -2.23 17.66
CA GLU A 132 13.05 -3.33 17.52
C GLU A 132 12.49 -4.54 16.77
N LYS A 133 11.24 -4.47 16.31
CA LYS A 133 10.56 -5.55 15.61
C LYS A 133 10.33 -5.18 14.15
N PRO A 134 10.30 -6.15 13.24
CA PRO A 134 10.00 -5.83 11.86
C PRO A 134 8.57 -5.28 11.70
N LEU A 135 8.43 -4.25 10.87
CA LEU A 135 7.16 -3.56 10.65
C LEU A 135 6.12 -4.47 9.99
N GLY A 136 4.87 -4.27 10.42
CA GLY A 136 3.70 -4.91 9.83
C GLY A 136 3.18 -4.12 8.62
N ILE A 137 1.87 -3.92 8.60
CA ILE A 137 1.21 -2.96 7.71
C ILE A 137 1.73 -1.55 8.04
N LEU A 138 2.21 -0.82 7.04
CA LEU A 138 2.82 0.51 7.19
C LEU A 138 2.03 1.57 6.42
N TRP A 139 1.79 2.71 7.06
CA TRP A 139 1.32 3.95 6.43
C TRP A 139 1.84 5.15 7.21
N ILE A 140 2.80 5.88 6.65
CA ILE A 140 3.41 7.04 7.30
C ILE A 140 2.51 8.26 7.13
N ILE A 141 2.24 8.95 8.23
CA ILE A 141 1.43 10.17 8.26
C ILE A 141 2.35 11.34 8.58
N LYS A 142 2.33 12.36 7.73
CA LYS A 142 3.18 13.54 7.89
C LYS A 142 2.81 14.27 9.18
N GLY A 143 3.81 14.55 10.02
CA GLY A 143 3.60 15.19 11.31
C GLY A 143 3.24 14.25 12.46
N GLU A 144 3.07 12.94 12.21
CA GLU A 144 2.79 11.94 13.25
C GLU A 144 3.93 10.91 13.36
N MET A 145 4.87 11.14 14.27
CA MET A 145 6.05 10.29 14.46
C MET A 145 5.71 8.84 14.87
N GLU A 146 4.54 8.62 15.48
CA GLU A 146 4.07 7.29 15.92
C GLU A 146 3.40 6.49 14.80
N SER A 147 3.12 7.10 13.64
CA SER A 147 2.45 6.42 12.52
C SER A 147 3.12 5.12 12.00
N PRO A 148 4.46 4.94 12.05
CA PRO A 148 5.07 3.65 11.70
C PRO A 148 4.65 2.49 12.62
N TYR A 149 4.23 2.80 13.85
CA TYR A 149 3.89 1.81 14.88
C TYR A 149 2.39 1.58 15.02
N TYR A 150 1.58 2.25 14.18
CA TYR A 150 0.15 2.03 14.19
C TYR A 150 -0.21 0.60 13.76
N THR A 151 -1.22 0.07 14.43
CA THR A 151 -1.86 -1.18 14.02
C THR A 151 -3.16 -0.86 13.31
N TYR A 152 -3.56 -1.73 12.39
CA TYR A 152 -4.75 -1.53 11.56
C TYR A 152 -5.74 -2.67 11.80
N LYS A 153 -6.98 -2.31 12.11
CA LYS A 153 -8.09 -3.26 12.15
C LYS A 153 -8.47 -3.70 10.74
N LYS A 154 -8.49 -2.75 9.81
CA LYS A 154 -8.87 -2.93 8.40
C LYS A 154 -8.07 -1.99 7.51
N VAL A 155 -7.65 -2.49 6.35
CA VAL A 155 -7.11 -1.72 5.23
C VAL A 155 -7.77 -2.21 3.95
N GLU A 156 -8.09 -1.29 3.03
CA GLU A 156 -8.71 -1.61 1.75
C GLU A 156 -8.11 -0.73 0.65
N MET A 157 -7.83 -1.33 -0.50
CA MET A 157 -7.54 -0.63 -1.75
C MET A 157 -8.68 -0.93 -2.72
N LYS A 158 -9.27 0.11 -3.31
CA LYS A 158 -10.42 0.01 -4.22
C LYS A 158 -10.11 0.82 -5.47
N ILE A 159 -10.49 0.32 -6.64
CA ILE A 159 -10.35 1.04 -7.91
C ILE A 159 -11.71 1.31 -8.53
N ARG A 160 -11.80 2.37 -9.32
CA ARG A 160 -13.01 2.78 -10.05
C ARG A 160 -12.62 3.68 -11.22
N ASP A 161 -13.45 3.75 -12.25
CA ASP A 161 -13.31 4.73 -13.33
C ASP A 161 -13.17 6.15 -12.76
N ALA A 162 -12.14 6.87 -13.20
CA ALA A 162 -11.78 8.18 -12.68
C ALA A 162 -12.85 9.26 -12.97
N ASP A 163 -13.59 9.11 -14.06
CA ASP A 163 -14.70 10.00 -14.46
C ASP A 163 -15.94 9.86 -13.56
N PHE A 164 -16.06 8.76 -12.81
CA PHE A 164 -17.16 8.52 -11.87
C PHE A 164 -16.87 9.01 -10.44
N GLY A 165 -15.61 9.29 -10.11
CA GLY A 165 -15.17 9.62 -8.76
C GLY A 165 -15.50 8.53 -7.72
N PHE A 166 -15.05 8.75 -6.48
CA PHE A 166 -15.19 7.80 -5.38
C PHE A 166 -16.09 8.29 -4.24
#